data_AF-A0A0U3GIG6-F1
#
_entry.id   AF-A0A0U3GIG6-F1
#
_cell.length_a   1.000
_cell.length_b   1.000
_cell.length_c   1.000
_cell.angle_alpha   90.00
_cell.angle_beta   90.00
_cell.angle_gamma   90.00
#
_symmetry.space_group_name_H-M   'P 1'
#
loop_
_entity.id
_entity.type
_entity.pdbx_description
1 polymer ?
#
loop_
_entity_poly.entity_id
_entity_poly.type
_entity_poly.pdbx_seq_one_letter_code
_entity_poly.pdbx_strand_id
1 'polypeptide(L)'
;MEVSTTVWVLTIVAIVGLLLFDYVFHVRKAHEPQLKEAAIWSAIYVGIALLFGLFVLWEWGGVYAGEYYAGYITEKALSVDNLFVFLIIMASFKVPRADQQKVLLFGITFALVARTALIFVGAGLINQFAWVFYLFGLILLLTAGSLIKGELSEGDHDEADNFVVRLAKRFIHTTDYYDGDKLFTIHNGKRAMTPMLLVMVAIGGTDVLFALDSIPAIFGLTQQPYLVFTAVAFSLMGLRQLYFLIDGLLDRLIYLSWGLAIILGFIGIKLILHALHENTLGFINNGEHVEVVEVSIGLSLTVIIGVLTVTILASLYSPKGRALRTISGLQQVAEQYVTLPQDAPEERRRALATKAGRLQEQMAKVSPKHREELIESEKHFHDLLDRARGKHREFEATGVAPEPDPVPDPEAESVEGAHADTQQAAGTTTPDGPRGGSSAV
;
A
#
# COMPACT_ATOMS: atom_id res chain seq x y z
N MET A 1 6.16 39.08 -1.44
CA MET A 1 5.13 38.95 -2.48
C MET A 1 3.79 39.32 -1.86
N GLU A 2 3.10 40.34 -2.37
CA GLU A 2 1.71 40.62 -1.92
C GLU A 2 0.75 39.81 -2.79
N VAL A 3 -0.04 38.94 -2.15
CA VAL A 3 -1.02 38.09 -2.83
C VAL A 3 -2.41 38.60 -2.49
N SER A 4 -3.16 39.00 -3.50
CA SER A 4 -4.54 39.45 -3.28
C SER A 4 -5.41 38.33 -2.72
N THR A 5 -6.40 38.69 -1.90
CA THR A 5 -7.39 37.72 -1.38
C THR A 5 -8.10 36.99 -2.51
N THR A 6 -8.32 37.64 -3.66
CA THR A 6 -8.92 37.03 -4.84
C THR A 6 -8.08 35.87 -5.37
N VAL A 7 -6.77 36.03 -5.46
CA VAL A 7 -5.86 34.97 -5.92
C VAL A 7 -5.87 33.79 -4.95
N TRP A 8 -5.85 34.04 -3.63
CA TRP A 8 -6.00 33.00 -2.61
C TRP A 8 -7.30 32.22 -2.78
N VAL A 9 -8.44 32.92 -2.90
CA VAL A 9 -9.76 32.29 -3.04
C VAL A 9 -9.83 31.46 -4.33
N LEU A 10 -9.36 31.99 -5.46
CA LEU A 10 -9.35 31.26 -6.72
C LEU A 10 -8.49 30.01 -6.66
N THR A 11 -7.30 30.09 -6.04
CA THR A 11 -6.40 28.95 -5.89
C THR A 11 -6.98 27.88 -4.97
N ILE A 12 -7.60 28.27 -3.85
CA ILE A 12 -8.28 27.33 -2.95
C ILE A 12 -9.45 26.65 -3.68
N VAL A 13 -10.28 27.41 -4.41
CA VAL A 13 -11.38 26.86 -5.20
C VAL A 13 -10.85 25.89 -6.27
N ALA A 14 -9.75 26.20 -6.93
CA ALA A 14 -9.11 25.31 -7.90
C ALA A 14 -8.62 24.02 -7.23
N ILE A 15 -7.94 24.10 -6.09
CA ILE A 15 -7.45 22.94 -5.33
C ILE A 15 -8.60 22.06 -4.85
N VAL A 16 -9.63 22.66 -4.25
CA VAL A 16 -10.84 21.94 -3.80
C VAL A 16 -11.55 21.32 -4.99
N GLY A 17 -11.66 22.04 -6.12
CA GLY A 17 -12.22 21.51 -7.36
C GLY A 17 -11.46 20.30 -7.88
N LEU A 18 -10.13 20.32 -7.85
CA LEU A 18 -9.28 19.19 -8.24
C LEU A 18 -9.44 18.00 -7.28
N LEU A 19 -9.54 18.23 -5.96
CA LEU A 19 -9.81 17.16 -5.00
C LEU A 19 -11.21 16.55 -5.18
N LEU A 20 -12.22 17.37 -5.41
CA LEU A 20 -13.57 16.90 -5.70
C LEU A 20 -13.62 16.12 -7.01
N PHE A 21 -12.89 16.56 -8.03
CA PHE A 21 -12.73 15.82 -9.27
C PHE A 21 -12.09 14.44 -9.02
N ASP A 22 -10.99 14.40 -8.26
CA ASP A 22 -10.29 13.16 -7.90
C ASP A 22 -11.19 12.19 -7.08
N TYR A 23 -12.10 12.72 -6.25
CA TYR A 23 -13.11 11.92 -5.55
C TYR A 23 -14.20 11.38 -6.49
N VAL A 24 -14.83 12.25 -7.27
CA VAL A 24 -16.02 11.92 -8.07
C VAL A 24 -15.69 10.96 -9.21
N PHE A 25 -14.56 11.16 -9.89
CA PHE A 25 -14.23 10.39 -11.09
C PHE A 25 -13.52 9.08 -10.78
N HIS A 26 -12.79 9.00 -9.66
CA HIS A 26 -11.93 7.84 -9.40
C HIS A 26 -12.25 7.08 -8.12
N VAL A 27 -12.87 7.70 -7.11
CA VAL A 27 -13.24 6.98 -5.86
C VAL A 27 -14.69 6.51 -5.87
N ARG A 28 -15.57 7.18 -6.62
CA ARG A 28 -17.01 6.87 -6.62
C ARG A 28 -17.33 5.44 -7.11
N LYS A 29 -16.46 4.84 -7.94
CA LYS A 29 -16.53 3.43 -8.30
C LYS A 29 -15.21 2.79 -7.92
N ALA A 30 -15.23 1.85 -6.99
CA ALA A 30 -14.05 1.05 -6.67
C ALA A 30 -13.63 0.30 -7.94
N HIS A 31 -12.52 0.72 -8.53
CA HIS A 31 -11.90 0.04 -9.66
C HIS A 31 -10.39 0.07 -9.49
N GLU A 32 -9.74 -1.06 -9.65
CA GLU A 32 -8.29 -1.15 -9.56
C GLU A 32 -7.65 -0.38 -10.73
N PRO A 33 -6.92 0.74 -10.49
CA PRO A 33 -6.38 1.54 -11.57
C PRO A 33 -5.30 0.73 -12.28
N GLN A 34 -5.39 0.61 -13.61
CA GLN A 34 -4.31 -0.01 -14.36
C GLN A 34 -3.05 0.86 -14.30
N LEU A 35 -1.88 0.23 -14.32
CA LEU A 35 -0.58 0.92 -14.27
C LEU A 35 -0.46 2.08 -15.27
N LYS A 36 -1.00 1.89 -16.48
CA LYS A 36 -1.03 2.91 -17.55
C LYS A 36 -1.90 4.10 -17.19
N GLU A 37 -3.06 3.84 -16.61
CA GLU A 37 -3.99 4.89 -16.17
C GLU A 37 -3.38 5.70 -15.03
N ALA A 38 -2.79 5.04 -14.03
CA ALA A 38 -2.08 5.68 -12.94
C ALA A 38 -0.93 6.58 -13.44
N ALA A 39 -0.14 6.10 -14.41
CA ALA A 39 0.95 6.89 -15.01
C ALA A 39 0.44 8.14 -15.75
N ILE A 40 -0.63 8.02 -16.55
CA ILE A 40 -1.21 9.15 -17.29
C ILE A 40 -1.74 10.20 -16.32
N TRP A 41 -2.53 9.80 -15.32
CA TRP A 41 -3.07 10.74 -14.34
C TRP A 41 -1.99 11.39 -13.50
N SER A 42 -0.95 10.64 -13.10
CA SER A 42 0.22 11.20 -12.42
C SER A 42 0.89 12.28 -13.28
N ALA A 43 1.10 12.02 -14.58
CA ALA A 43 1.66 13.00 -15.50
C ALA A 43 0.77 14.26 -15.66
N ILE A 44 -0.56 14.10 -15.67
CA ILE A 44 -1.51 15.22 -15.71
C ILE A 44 -1.35 16.10 -14.46
N TYR A 45 -1.34 15.53 -13.26
CA TYR A 45 -1.20 16.31 -12.02
C TYR A 45 0.16 17.01 -11.92
N VAL A 46 1.24 16.34 -12.34
CA VAL A 46 2.55 16.98 -12.48
C VAL A 46 2.49 18.13 -13.48
N GLY A 47 1.83 17.94 -14.63
CA GLY A 47 1.63 18.98 -15.63
C GLY A 47 0.88 20.20 -15.07
N ILE A 48 -0.19 20.00 -14.30
CA ILE A 48 -0.95 21.07 -13.64
C ILE A 48 -0.04 21.85 -12.68
N ALA A 49 0.75 21.15 -11.85
CA ALA A 49 1.70 21.78 -10.94
C ALA A 49 2.76 22.59 -11.69
N LEU A 50 3.25 22.09 -12.83
CA LEU A 50 4.21 22.80 -13.67
C LEU A 50 3.62 24.05 -14.32
N LEU A 51 2.39 23.96 -14.83
CA LEU A 51 1.64 25.09 -15.38
C LEU A 51 1.39 26.17 -14.33
N PHE A 52 1.07 25.79 -13.09
CA PHE A 52 0.93 26.76 -12.01
C PHE A 52 2.24 27.50 -11.73
N GLY A 53 3.40 26.82 -11.80
CA GLY A 53 4.70 27.49 -11.70
C GLY A 53 4.96 28.50 -12.83
N LEU A 54 4.44 28.27 -14.03
CA LEU A 54 4.49 29.25 -15.12
C LEU A 54 3.56 30.45 -14.86
N PHE A 55 2.41 30.22 -14.22
CA PHE A 55 1.57 31.32 -13.73
C PHE A 55 2.31 32.15 -12.68
N VAL A 56 3.00 31.52 -11.73
CA VAL A 56 3.84 32.23 -10.74
C VAL A 56 4.95 33.03 -11.43
N LEU A 57 5.59 32.46 -12.45
CA LEU A 57 6.61 33.13 -13.26
C LEU A 57 6.07 34.37 -13.96
N TRP A 58 4.86 34.29 -14.52
CA TRP A 58 4.23 35.39 -15.24
C TRP A 58 3.78 36.52 -14.30
N GLU A 59 3.19 36.18 -13.14
CA GLU A 59 2.62 37.15 -12.21
C GLU A 59 3.68 37.80 -11.31
N TRP A 60 4.60 37.00 -10.75
CA TRP A 60 5.55 37.47 -9.74
C TRP A 60 7.03 37.35 -10.16
N GLY A 61 7.33 36.75 -11.32
CA GLY A 61 8.68 36.69 -11.87
C GLY A 61 9.50 35.47 -11.47
N GLY A 62 10.74 35.41 -11.99
CA GLY A 62 11.57 34.20 -11.95
C GLY A 62 12.02 33.75 -10.57
N VAL A 63 12.19 34.67 -9.62
CA VAL A 63 12.64 34.34 -8.25
C VAL A 63 11.58 33.50 -7.54
N TYR A 64 10.34 33.99 -7.49
CA TYR A 64 9.23 33.27 -6.85
C TYR A 64 8.83 32.00 -7.60
N ALA A 65 8.97 31.97 -8.92
CA ALA A 65 8.78 30.74 -9.68
C ALA A 65 9.84 29.68 -9.31
N GLY A 66 11.10 30.10 -9.17
CA GLY A 66 12.18 29.23 -8.70
C GLY A 66 11.92 28.68 -7.29
N GLU A 67 11.50 29.55 -6.36
CA GLU A 67 11.08 29.16 -5.02
C GLU A 67 9.91 28.17 -5.02
N TYR A 68 8.89 28.41 -5.84
CA TYR A 68 7.76 27.49 -6.02
C TYR A 68 8.21 26.13 -6.56
N TYR A 69 9.03 26.09 -7.62
CA TYR A 69 9.49 24.82 -8.19
C TYR A 69 10.40 24.06 -7.22
N ALA A 70 11.28 24.76 -6.51
CA ALA A 70 12.13 24.17 -5.48
C ALA A 70 11.30 23.60 -4.33
N GLY A 71 10.30 24.35 -3.85
CA GLY A 71 9.35 23.89 -2.84
C GLY A 71 8.52 22.70 -3.32
N TYR A 72 7.96 22.76 -4.54
CA TYR A 72 7.15 21.70 -5.12
C TYR A 72 7.95 20.40 -5.29
N ILE A 73 9.17 20.46 -5.82
CA ILE A 73 10.02 19.27 -5.99
C ILE A 73 10.41 18.69 -4.63
N THR A 74 10.76 19.55 -3.66
CA THR A 74 11.10 19.14 -2.29
C THR A 74 9.92 18.44 -1.61
N GLU A 75 8.73 19.06 -1.65
CA GLU A 75 7.52 18.47 -1.07
C GLU A 75 7.07 17.22 -1.83
N LYS A 76 7.24 17.18 -3.16
CA LYS A 76 6.91 15.99 -3.95
C LYS A 76 7.84 14.84 -3.57
N ALA A 77 9.14 15.08 -3.48
CA ALA A 77 10.14 14.13 -3.03
C ALA A 77 9.81 13.56 -1.65
N LEU A 78 9.52 14.44 -0.68
CA LEU A 78 9.11 14.04 0.67
C LEU A 78 7.79 13.26 0.67
N SER A 79 6.81 13.65 -0.15
CA SER A 79 5.54 12.91 -0.25
C SER A 79 5.71 11.50 -0.83
N VAL A 80 6.68 11.27 -1.73
CA VAL A 80 7.01 9.92 -2.24
C VAL A 80 7.63 9.07 -1.13
N ASP A 81 8.49 9.65 -0.29
CA ASP A 81 9.03 8.98 0.91
C ASP A 81 7.87 8.54 1.84
N ASN A 82 6.89 9.42 2.06
CA ASN A 82 5.71 9.15 2.88
C ASN A 82 4.83 8.01 2.35
N LEU A 83 4.76 7.82 1.03
CA LEU A 83 3.97 6.75 0.42
C LEU A 83 4.43 5.35 0.82
N PHE A 84 5.73 5.16 1.09
CA PHE A 84 6.24 3.85 1.52
C PHE A 84 5.67 3.47 2.87
N VAL A 85 5.57 4.42 3.79
CA VAL A 85 4.96 4.16 5.09
C VAL A 85 3.45 3.91 4.95
N PHE A 86 2.77 4.57 4.00
CA PHE A 86 1.36 4.27 3.71
C PHE A 86 1.15 2.86 3.17
N LEU A 87 2.00 2.41 2.23
CA LEU A 87 2.00 1.02 1.72
C LEU A 87 2.14 0.02 2.87
N ILE A 88 3.05 0.28 3.80
CA ILE A 88 3.32 -0.60 4.94
C ILE A 88 2.14 -0.63 5.91
N ILE A 89 1.56 0.53 6.24
CA ILE A 89 0.37 0.57 7.10
C ILE A 89 -0.77 -0.22 6.45
N MET A 90 -1.04 -0.01 5.16
CA MET A 90 -2.12 -0.75 4.48
C MET A 90 -1.83 -2.25 4.36
N ALA A 91 -0.59 -2.64 4.08
CA ALA A 91 -0.19 -4.04 4.03
C ALA A 91 -0.26 -4.71 5.40
N SER A 92 0.24 -4.06 6.46
CA SER A 92 0.22 -4.58 7.83
C SER A 92 -1.19 -4.77 8.38
N PHE A 93 -2.13 -3.91 7.96
CA PHE A 93 -3.53 -4.04 8.33
C PHE A 93 -4.32 -4.89 7.32
N LYS A 94 -3.66 -5.44 6.28
CA LYS A 94 -4.27 -6.24 5.20
C LYS A 94 -5.50 -5.54 4.59
N VAL A 95 -5.37 -4.24 4.29
CA VAL A 95 -6.47 -3.42 3.77
C VAL A 95 -6.86 -3.92 2.37
N PRO A 96 -8.14 -4.29 2.15
CA PRO A 96 -8.62 -4.76 0.86
C PRO A 96 -8.36 -3.73 -0.25
N ARG A 97 -7.95 -4.20 -1.44
CA ARG A 97 -7.56 -3.35 -2.58
C ARG A 97 -8.62 -2.33 -2.98
N ALA A 98 -9.88 -2.73 -2.93
CA ALA A 98 -11.03 -1.87 -3.24
C ALA A 98 -11.14 -0.65 -2.31
N ASP A 99 -10.66 -0.75 -1.07
CA ASP A 99 -10.79 0.31 -0.06
C ASP A 99 -9.53 1.18 0.09
N GLN A 100 -8.38 0.73 -0.42
CA GLN A 100 -7.12 1.49 -0.38
C GLN A 100 -7.27 2.88 -1.00
N GLN A 101 -8.08 3.02 -2.06
CA GLN A 101 -8.37 4.32 -2.69
C GLN A 101 -9.00 5.32 -1.73
N LYS A 102 -9.95 4.85 -0.91
CA LYS A 102 -10.68 5.69 0.04
C LYS A 102 -9.78 6.09 1.20
N VAL A 103 -8.96 5.15 1.67
CA VAL A 103 -7.94 5.40 2.70
C VAL A 103 -6.94 6.46 2.21
N LEU A 104 -6.43 6.32 0.99
CA LEU A 104 -5.49 7.29 0.41
C LEU A 104 -6.12 8.66 0.21
N LEU A 105 -7.36 8.73 -0.28
CA LEU A 105 -8.05 10.00 -0.44
C LEU A 105 -8.28 10.67 0.91
N PHE A 106 -8.72 9.92 1.93
CA PHE A 106 -8.84 10.42 3.29
C PHE A 106 -7.48 10.95 3.78
N GLY A 107 -6.42 10.16 3.61
CA GLY A 107 -5.05 10.52 3.98
C GLY A 107 -4.60 11.82 3.32
N ILE A 108 -4.76 11.95 2.00
CA ILE A 108 -4.39 13.16 1.22
C ILE A 108 -5.21 14.37 1.66
N THR A 109 -6.51 14.19 1.86
CA THR A 109 -7.41 15.28 2.29
C THR A 109 -7.04 15.76 3.68
N PHE A 110 -6.84 14.83 4.61
CA PHE A 110 -6.42 15.13 5.98
C PHE A 110 -5.02 15.76 5.99
N ALA A 111 -4.07 15.22 5.23
CA ALA A 111 -2.72 15.74 5.06
C ALA A 111 -2.74 17.21 4.60
N LEU A 112 -3.54 17.51 3.58
CA LEU A 112 -3.65 18.89 3.09
C LEU A 112 -4.18 19.83 4.18
N VAL A 113 -5.21 19.43 4.92
CA VAL A 113 -5.77 20.23 6.02
C VAL A 113 -4.75 20.40 7.14
N ALA A 114 -4.11 19.32 7.57
CA ALA A 114 -3.13 19.32 8.65
C ALA A 114 -1.91 20.18 8.29
N ARG A 115 -1.35 20.01 7.08
CA ARG A 115 -0.24 20.84 6.60
C ARG A 115 -0.64 22.30 6.48
N THR A 116 -1.83 22.59 5.97
CA THR A 116 -2.33 23.97 5.91
C THR A 116 -2.39 24.58 7.31
N ALA A 117 -2.92 23.85 8.29
CA ALA A 117 -2.94 24.30 9.68
C ALA A 117 -1.53 24.54 10.24
N LEU A 118 -0.59 23.61 10.02
CA LEU A 118 0.79 23.74 10.47
C LEU A 118 1.53 24.91 9.80
N ILE A 119 1.27 25.19 8.52
CA ILE A 119 1.80 26.36 7.80
C ILE A 119 1.36 27.66 8.48
N PHE A 120 0.09 27.75 8.89
CA PHE A 120 -0.43 28.93 9.60
C PHE A 120 0.04 29.03 11.05
N VAL A 121 0.27 27.89 11.72
CA VAL A 121 0.87 27.83 13.06
C VAL A 121 2.34 28.25 13.03
N GLY A 122 3.04 27.96 11.93
CA GLY A 122 4.43 28.33 11.68
C GLY A 122 5.44 27.35 12.28
N ALA A 123 6.66 27.34 11.73
CA ALA A 123 7.71 26.38 12.07
C ALA A 123 8.17 26.43 13.54
N GLY A 124 8.06 27.58 14.22
CA GLY A 124 8.54 27.74 15.60
C GLY A 124 7.79 26.92 16.66
N LEU A 125 6.54 26.50 16.40
CA LEU A 125 5.78 25.65 17.33
C LEU A 125 6.11 24.15 17.15
N ILE A 126 6.68 23.78 16.00
CA ILE A 126 6.87 22.39 15.57
C ILE A 126 8.05 21.73 16.29
N ASN A 127 9.12 22.48 16.57
CA ASN A 127 10.35 21.95 17.20
C ASN A 127 10.13 21.35 18.61
N GLN A 128 9.03 21.67 19.29
CA GLN A 128 8.69 21.07 20.59
C GLN A 128 8.22 19.60 20.49
N PHE A 129 7.94 19.12 19.28
CA PHE A 129 7.43 17.76 19.03
C PHE A 129 8.49 16.79 18.54
N ALA A 130 9.79 17.14 18.61
CA ALA A 130 10.89 16.28 18.17
C ALA A 130 10.88 14.88 18.82
N TRP A 131 10.37 14.79 20.06
CA TRP A 131 10.26 13.52 20.78
C TRP A 131 9.38 12.48 20.06
N VAL A 132 8.41 12.91 19.24
CA VAL A 132 7.50 12.01 18.54
C VAL A 132 8.22 11.21 17.46
N PHE A 133 9.28 11.78 16.87
CA PHE A 133 10.11 11.08 15.89
C PHE A 133 10.86 9.89 16.50
N TYR A 134 11.25 9.93 17.79
CA TYR A 134 11.82 8.76 18.47
C TYR A 134 10.83 7.60 18.55
N LEU A 135 9.59 7.89 18.98
CA LEU A 135 8.56 6.88 19.11
C LEU A 135 8.27 6.23 17.76
N PHE A 136 8.11 7.04 16.72
CA PHE A 136 7.77 6.54 15.40
C PHE A 136 8.94 5.79 14.76
N GLY A 137 10.16 6.33 14.83
CA GLY A 137 11.35 5.65 14.32
C GLY A 137 11.57 4.29 14.99
N LEU A 138 11.29 4.16 16.29
CA LEU A 138 11.31 2.87 16.98
C LEU A 138 10.23 1.91 16.46
N ILE A 139 8.99 2.37 16.28
CA ILE A 139 7.91 1.55 15.72
C ILE A 139 8.28 1.03 14.32
N LEU A 140 8.86 1.89 13.47
CA LEU A 140 9.33 1.50 12.14
C LEU A 140 10.43 0.44 12.22
N LEU A 141 11.43 0.61 13.09
CA LEU A 141 12.49 -0.39 13.26
C LEU A 141 11.96 -1.75 13.75
N LEU A 142 11.03 -1.74 14.69
CA LEU A 142 10.37 -2.97 15.17
C LEU A 142 9.60 -3.66 14.03
N THR A 143 8.88 -2.88 13.23
CA THR A 143 8.12 -3.40 12.10
C THR A 143 9.04 -3.95 11.01
N ALA A 144 10.18 -3.29 10.74
CA ALA A 144 11.21 -3.80 9.82
C ALA A 144 11.77 -5.15 10.27
N GLY A 145 12.07 -5.27 11.57
CA GLY A 145 12.52 -6.53 12.16
C GLY A 145 11.45 -7.62 12.06
N SER A 146 10.18 -7.27 12.26
CA SER A 146 9.06 -8.21 12.13
C SER A 146 8.89 -8.73 10.69
N LEU A 147 9.03 -7.87 9.69
CA LEU A 147 8.97 -8.26 8.27
C LEU A 147 10.10 -9.25 7.92
N ILE A 148 11.32 -8.98 8.39
CA ILE A 148 12.46 -9.88 8.18
C ILE A 148 12.24 -11.22 8.89
N LYS A 149 11.73 -11.21 10.13
CA LYS A 149 11.44 -12.44 10.88
C LYS A 149 10.40 -13.30 10.14
N GLY A 150 9.33 -12.69 9.62
CA GLY A 150 8.29 -13.40 8.86
C GLY A 150 8.83 -14.11 7.62
N GLU A 151 9.80 -13.50 6.92
CA GLU A 151 10.44 -14.11 5.75
C GLU A 151 11.47 -15.20 6.09
N LEU A 152 12.02 -15.19 7.31
CA LEU A 152 13.04 -16.16 7.75
C LEU A 152 12.44 -17.39 8.46
N SER A 153 11.22 -17.31 8.98
CA SER A 153 10.51 -18.45 9.59
C SER A 153 9.81 -19.27 8.51
N GLU A 154 10.49 -20.31 8.00
CA GLU A 154 9.87 -21.37 7.19
C GLU A 154 8.91 -22.20 8.07
N GLY A 155 7.63 -21.82 8.16
CA GLY A 155 6.60 -22.69 8.74
C GLY A 155 5.62 -22.07 9.74
N ASP A 156 5.61 -20.75 9.93
CA ASP A 156 4.61 -20.09 10.77
C ASP A 156 4.15 -18.77 10.14
N HIS A 157 3.42 -18.89 9.02
CA HIS A 157 2.81 -17.74 8.33
C HIS A 157 1.74 -17.03 9.19
N ASP A 158 1.36 -17.61 10.34
CA ASP A 158 0.40 -17.04 11.28
C ASP A 158 1.02 -16.14 12.36
N GLU A 159 2.36 -16.16 12.54
CA GLU A 159 3.02 -15.39 13.61
C GLU A 159 3.50 -13.99 13.19
N ALA A 160 3.48 -13.67 11.89
CA ALA A 160 3.87 -12.36 11.37
C ALA A 160 2.79 -11.29 11.57
N ASP A 161 1.59 -11.70 11.95
CA ASP A 161 0.51 -10.78 12.26
C ASP A 161 0.60 -10.33 13.73
N ASN A 162 0.09 -9.13 14.02
CA ASN A 162 -0.21 -8.69 15.40
C ASN A 162 0.96 -8.21 16.32
N PHE A 163 1.87 -7.32 15.90
CA PHE A 163 2.44 -6.35 16.88
C PHE A 163 1.73 -5.01 16.81
N VAL A 164 1.74 -4.36 15.64
CA VAL A 164 1.08 -3.05 15.43
C VAL A 164 -0.44 -3.19 15.59
N VAL A 165 -1.04 -4.23 14.99
CA VAL A 165 -2.47 -4.54 15.14
C VAL A 165 -2.82 -4.93 16.58
N ARG A 166 -1.97 -5.69 17.28
CA ARG A 166 -2.19 -6.09 18.69
C ARG A 166 -2.07 -4.91 19.64
N LEU A 167 -1.13 -4.00 19.39
CA LEU A 167 -0.96 -2.77 20.17
C LEU A 167 -2.17 -1.85 19.94
N ALA A 168 -2.62 -1.68 18.69
CA ALA A 168 -3.81 -0.91 18.37
C ALA A 168 -5.09 -1.51 18.99
N LYS A 169 -5.30 -2.83 18.86
CA LYS A 169 -6.42 -3.57 19.48
C LYS A 169 -6.40 -3.52 21.01
N ARG A 170 -5.21 -3.43 21.62
CA ARG A 170 -5.07 -3.29 23.08
C ARG A 170 -5.53 -1.92 23.60
N PHE A 171 -5.39 -0.87 22.80
CA PHE A 171 -5.79 0.48 23.18
C PHE A 171 -7.17 0.88 22.65
N ILE A 172 -7.69 0.23 21.60
CA ILE A 172 -8.94 0.59 20.94
C ILE A 172 -9.76 -0.69 20.65
N HIS A 173 -11.00 -0.75 21.18
CA HIS A 173 -11.93 -1.85 20.88
C HIS A 173 -12.39 -1.77 19.41
N THR A 174 -11.75 -2.55 18.54
CA THR A 174 -12.12 -2.69 17.13
C THR A 174 -12.64 -4.08 16.80
N THR A 175 -13.45 -4.19 15.74
CA THR A 175 -13.84 -5.48 15.17
C THR A 175 -12.65 -6.19 14.50
N ASP A 176 -12.71 -7.51 14.38
CA ASP A 176 -11.66 -8.31 13.72
C ASP A 176 -11.77 -8.35 12.19
N TYR A 177 -12.91 -7.90 11.63
CA TYR A 177 -13.20 -7.92 10.21
C TYR A 177 -13.42 -6.50 9.65
N TYR A 178 -13.20 -6.35 8.35
CA TYR A 178 -13.55 -5.17 7.57
C TYR A 178 -15.03 -5.24 7.15
N ASP A 179 -15.76 -4.13 7.29
CA ASP A 179 -17.14 -3.96 6.79
C ASP A 179 -17.12 -2.91 5.66
N GLY A 180 -16.44 -3.29 4.57
CA GLY A 180 -16.09 -2.39 3.47
C GLY A 180 -15.39 -1.11 3.93
N ASP A 181 -15.92 0.03 3.49
CA ASP A 181 -15.40 1.37 3.81
C ASP A 181 -16.00 2.00 5.08
N LYS A 182 -16.83 1.27 5.83
CA LYS A 182 -17.47 1.83 7.02
C LYS A 182 -16.43 2.02 8.12
N LEU A 183 -16.46 3.18 8.76
CA LEU A 183 -15.59 3.52 9.90
C LEU A 183 -16.11 2.97 11.23
N PHE A 184 -17.42 2.72 11.29
CA PHE A 184 -18.11 2.17 12.44
C PHE A 184 -19.05 1.08 11.97
N THR A 185 -19.07 -0.03 12.67
CA THR A 185 -20.04 -1.11 12.46
C THR A 185 -20.75 -1.44 13.78
N ILE A 186 -21.82 -2.22 13.70
CA ILE A 186 -22.54 -2.69 14.88
C ILE A 186 -22.10 -4.13 15.12
N HIS A 187 -21.34 -4.33 16.20
CA HIS A 187 -20.90 -5.66 16.63
C HIS A 187 -21.52 -5.97 17.99
N ASN A 188 -22.25 -7.08 18.09
CA ASN A 188 -22.97 -7.50 19.30
C ASN A 188 -23.90 -6.40 19.88
N GLY A 189 -24.62 -5.68 19.02
CA GLY A 189 -25.57 -4.64 19.41
C GLY A 189 -24.94 -3.34 19.93
N LYS A 190 -23.61 -3.21 19.89
CA LYS A 190 -22.87 -1.99 20.25
C LYS A 190 -22.10 -1.45 19.05
N ARG A 191 -21.97 -0.11 18.99
CA ARG A 191 -21.17 0.55 17.96
C ARG A 191 -19.69 0.26 18.21
N ALA A 192 -19.05 -0.41 17.28
CA ALA A 192 -17.64 -0.75 17.30
C ALA A 192 -16.90 -0.02 16.17
N MET A 193 -15.62 0.29 16.40
CA MET A 193 -14.75 0.86 15.38
C MET A 193 -14.25 -0.25 14.46
N THR A 194 -14.20 0.00 13.15
CA THR A 194 -13.63 -0.96 12.21
C THR A 194 -12.10 -0.78 12.12
N PRO A 195 -11.37 -1.81 11.66
CA PRO A 195 -9.93 -1.67 11.36
C PRO A 195 -9.63 -0.53 10.39
N MET A 196 -10.57 -0.19 9.50
CA MET A 196 -10.45 0.94 8.57
C MET A 196 -10.20 2.27 9.26
N LEU A 197 -10.87 2.53 10.39
CA LEU A 197 -10.67 3.77 11.15
C LEU A 197 -9.26 3.85 11.74
N LEU A 198 -8.72 2.72 12.23
CA LEU A 198 -7.35 2.66 12.75
C LEU A 198 -6.33 2.98 11.66
N VAL A 199 -6.52 2.40 10.47
CA VAL A 199 -5.68 2.66 9.31
C VAL A 199 -5.71 4.14 8.92
N MET A 200 -6.89 4.74 8.84
CA MET A 200 -7.06 6.15 8.52
C MET A 200 -6.38 7.06 9.54
N VAL A 201 -6.53 6.77 10.84
CA VAL A 201 -5.84 7.51 11.91
C VAL A 201 -4.33 7.32 11.84
N ALA A 202 -3.84 6.11 11.58
CA ALA A 202 -2.41 5.82 11.46
C ALA A 202 -1.78 6.56 10.28
N ILE A 203 -2.44 6.57 9.11
CA ILE A 203 -1.98 7.31 7.92
C ILE A 203 -2.01 8.81 8.17
N GLY A 204 -3.12 9.35 8.69
CA GLY A 204 -3.23 10.78 8.99
C GLY A 204 -2.21 11.23 10.04
N GLY A 205 -2.03 10.45 11.10
CA GLY A 205 -1.02 10.70 12.13
C GLY A 205 0.40 10.68 11.56
N THR A 206 0.71 9.68 10.74
CA THR A 206 2.02 9.58 10.07
C THR A 206 2.31 10.77 9.17
N ASP A 207 1.33 11.25 8.39
CA ASP A 207 1.56 12.44 7.55
C ASP A 207 1.81 13.69 8.38
N VAL A 208 1.09 13.88 9.49
CA VAL A 208 1.35 14.99 10.43
C VAL A 208 2.79 14.94 10.92
N LEU A 209 3.30 13.77 11.26
CA LEU A 209 4.70 13.61 11.69
C LEU A 209 5.68 13.95 10.58
N PHE A 210 5.44 13.51 9.35
CA PHE A 210 6.28 13.87 8.23
C PHE A 210 6.22 15.35 7.85
N ALA A 211 5.07 15.99 8.10
CA ALA A 211 4.94 17.44 7.93
C ALA A 211 5.82 18.22 8.93
N LEU A 212 6.17 17.63 10.08
CA LEU A 212 7.06 18.30 11.04
C LEU A 212 8.49 18.47 10.50
N ASP A 213 8.96 17.58 9.61
CA ASP A 213 10.25 17.70 8.92
C ASP A 213 10.12 18.49 7.60
N SER A 214 9.02 18.27 6.86
CA SER A 214 8.82 18.92 5.56
C SER A 214 8.55 20.42 5.66
N ILE A 215 7.83 20.87 6.69
CA ILE A 215 7.46 22.28 6.84
C ILE A 215 8.66 23.19 7.11
N PRO A 216 9.56 22.90 8.07
CA PRO A 216 10.80 23.65 8.22
C PRO A 216 11.63 23.65 6.94
N ALA A 217 11.72 22.51 6.24
CA ALA A 217 12.48 22.39 5.00
C ALA A 217 11.95 23.34 3.90
N ILE A 218 10.64 23.38 3.66
CA ILE A 218 10.07 24.27 2.64
C ILE A 218 10.10 25.74 3.06
N PHE A 219 9.94 26.06 4.35
CA PHE A 219 10.14 27.43 4.83
C PHE A 219 11.60 27.88 4.71
N GLY A 220 12.56 26.94 4.71
CA GLY A 220 13.95 27.22 4.38
C GLY A 220 14.17 27.66 2.91
N LEU A 221 13.27 27.29 2.00
CA LEU A 221 13.33 27.65 0.58
C LEU A 221 12.57 28.94 0.28
N THR A 222 11.43 29.17 0.94
CA THR A 222 10.63 30.39 0.75
C THR A 222 9.93 30.80 2.03
N GLN A 223 9.94 32.11 2.29
CA GLN A 223 9.21 32.71 3.41
C GLN A 223 7.79 33.12 3.01
N GLN A 224 7.36 32.87 1.77
CA GLN A 224 6.03 33.26 1.28
C GLN A 224 5.01 32.13 1.56
N PRO A 225 4.06 32.31 2.50
CA PRO A 225 3.13 31.24 2.88
C PRO A 225 2.25 30.75 1.72
N TYR A 226 1.97 31.63 0.75
CA TYR A 226 1.24 31.25 -0.46
C TYR A 226 2.00 30.24 -1.32
N LEU A 227 3.31 30.44 -1.51
CA LEU A 227 4.13 29.50 -2.29
C LEU A 227 4.29 28.18 -1.54
N VAL A 228 4.49 28.23 -0.22
CA VAL A 228 4.52 27.04 0.64
C VAL A 228 3.21 26.24 0.51
N PHE A 229 2.06 26.89 0.72
CA PHE A 229 0.75 26.26 0.64
C PHE A 229 0.49 25.64 -0.73
N THR A 230 0.77 26.36 -1.81
CA THR A 230 0.51 25.87 -3.17
C THR A 230 1.46 24.74 -3.56
N ALA A 231 2.75 24.83 -3.23
CA ALA A 231 3.70 23.74 -3.45
C ALA A 231 3.29 22.46 -2.73
N VAL A 232 2.86 22.56 -1.46
CA VAL A 232 2.33 21.43 -0.68
C VAL A 232 1.05 20.87 -1.28
N ALA A 233 0.11 21.73 -1.67
CA ALA A 233 -1.16 21.29 -2.23
C ALA A 233 -0.96 20.53 -3.55
N PHE A 234 -0.18 21.11 -4.48
CA PHE A 234 0.10 20.48 -5.76
C PHE A 234 1.00 19.25 -5.65
N SER A 235 1.90 19.17 -4.65
CA SER A 235 2.73 17.97 -4.45
C SER A 235 1.91 16.76 -3.98
N LEU A 236 0.90 16.99 -3.13
CA LEU A 236 -0.02 15.97 -2.66
C LEU A 236 -1.02 15.52 -3.75
N MET A 237 -1.29 16.36 -4.76
CA MET A 237 -2.08 15.94 -5.92
C MET A 237 -1.33 14.88 -6.73
N GLY A 238 -2.06 13.87 -7.21
CA GLY A 238 -1.47 12.74 -7.93
C GLY A 238 -0.81 11.68 -7.04
N LEU A 239 -0.80 11.87 -5.71
CA LEU A 239 -0.16 10.95 -4.77
C LEU A 239 -0.83 9.56 -4.78
N ARG A 240 -2.15 9.52 -4.87
CA ARG A 240 -2.92 8.28 -5.01
C ARG A 240 -2.50 7.50 -6.26
N GLN A 241 -2.33 8.18 -7.38
CA GLN A 241 -1.92 7.56 -8.64
C GLN A 241 -0.49 7.04 -8.55
N LEU A 242 0.39 7.79 -7.88
CA LEU A 242 1.75 7.33 -7.62
C LEU A 242 1.76 6.10 -6.69
N TYR A 243 0.88 6.05 -5.68
CA TYR A 243 0.68 4.86 -4.86
C TYR A 243 0.35 3.65 -5.73
N PHE A 244 -0.69 3.70 -6.56
CA PHE A 244 -1.06 2.55 -7.40
C PHE A 244 -0.01 2.20 -8.45
N LEU A 245 0.77 3.18 -8.90
CA LEU A 245 1.91 2.93 -9.78
C LEU A 245 2.99 2.12 -9.06
N ILE A 246 3.33 2.49 -7.82
CA ILE A 246 4.33 1.80 -7.01
C ILE A 246 3.80 0.44 -6.57
N ASP A 247 2.62 0.38 -5.96
CA ASP A 247 1.91 -0.82 -5.51
C ASP A 247 1.80 -1.88 -6.62
N GLY A 248 1.32 -1.49 -7.82
CA GLY A 248 1.21 -2.41 -8.95
C GLY A 248 2.55 -2.89 -9.52
N LEU A 249 3.65 -2.15 -9.30
CA LEU A 249 5.00 -2.62 -9.58
C LEU A 249 5.51 -3.58 -8.50
N LEU A 250 5.18 -3.31 -7.24
CA LEU A 250 5.63 -4.03 -6.05
C LEU A 250 4.96 -5.41 -5.91
N ASP A 251 3.68 -5.56 -6.23
CA ASP A 251 2.95 -6.84 -6.16
C ASP A 251 3.55 -7.96 -6.99
N ARG A 252 4.31 -7.59 -8.01
CA ARG A 252 4.94 -8.56 -8.93
C ARG A 252 6.32 -9.00 -8.42
N LEU A 253 6.71 -8.55 -7.23
CA LEU A 253 8.05 -8.75 -6.70
C LEU A 253 8.07 -9.75 -5.56
N ILE A 254 8.86 -10.80 -5.73
CA ILE A 254 8.99 -11.88 -4.75
C ILE A 254 9.80 -11.50 -3.51
N TYR A 255 10.64 -10.48 -3.63
CA TYR A 255 11.47 -9.96 -2.53
C TYR A 255 10.92 -8.66 -1.98
N LEU A 256 9.62 -8.44 -2.13
CA LEU A 256 8.97 -7.20 -1.71
C LEU A 256 9.18 -6.94 -0.22
N SER A 257 8.89 -7.92 0.63
CA SER A 257 9.03 -7.82 2.09
C SER A 257 10.43 -7.43 2.52
N TRP A 258 11.47 -7.97 1.87
CA TRP A 258 12.87 -7.60 2.10
C TRP A 258 13.17 -6.15 1.71
N GLY A 259 12.69 -5.72 0.54
CA GLY A 259 12.83 -4.34 0.09
C GLY A 259 12.14 -3.36 1.05
N LEU A 260 10.91 -3.68 1.47
CA LEU A 260 10.15 -2.89 2.43
C LEU A 260 10.85 -2.83 3.80
N ALA A 261 11.37 -3.94 4.31
CA ALA A 261 12.08 -3.96 5.58
C ALA A 261 13.35 -3.10 5.58
N ILE A 262 14.12 -3.12 4.49
CA ILE A 262 15.32 -2.27 4.36
C ILE A 262 14.94 -0.80 4.32
N ILE A 263 13.94 -0.44 3.50
CA ILE A 263 13.43 0.94 3.41
C ILE A 263 12.92 1.40 4.78
N LEU A 264 12.18 0.54 5.48
CA LEU A 264 11.59 0.84 6.77
C LEU A 264 12.64 1.01 7.88
N GLY A 265 13.66 0.15 7.88
CA GLY A 265 14.80 0.30 8.79
C GLY A 265 15.57 1.59 8.52
N PHE A 266 15.78 1.92 7.25
CA PHE A 266 16.43 3.16 6.85
C PHE A 266 15.64 4.40 7.27
N ILE A 267 14.33 4.46 6.99
CA ILE A 267 13.47 5.57 7.40
C ILE A 267 13.41 5.65 8.93
N GLY A 268 13.27 4.52 9.63
CA GLY A 268 13.27 4.48 11.10
C GLY A 268 14.55 5.05 11.71
N ILE A 269 15.72 4.68 11.17
CA ILE A 269 17.01 5.26 11.57
C ILE A 269 17.04 6.76 11.28
N LYS A 270 16.65 7.19 10.08
CA LYS A 270 16.60 8.61 9.69
C LYS A 270 15.78 9.44 10.68
N LEU A 271 14.59 8.97 11.07
CA LEU A 271 13.74 9.70 12.02
C LEU A 271 14.35 9.79 13.42
N ILE A 272 15.03 8.73 13.89
CA ILE A 272 15.74 8.77 15.17
C ILE A 272 16.93 9.74 15.10
N LEU A 273 17.67 9.77 13.98
CA LEU A 273 18.76 10.71 13.77
C LEU A 273 18.24 12.15 13.76
N HIS A 274 17.13 12.43 13.07
CA HIS A 274 16.50 13.74 13.10
C HIS A 274 16.06 14.13 14.53
N ALA A 275 15.47 13.18 15.27
CA ALA A 275 15.08 13.41 16.67
C ALA A 275 16.29 13.69 17.59
N LEU A 276 17.45 13.07 17.33
CA LEU A 276 18.70 13.32 18.03
C LEU A 276 19.28 14.70 17.72
N HIS A 277 19.15 15.15 16.47
CA HIS A 277 19.57 16.49 16.07
C HIS A 277 18.73 17.55 16.78
N GLU A 278 17.40 17.41 16.72
CA GLU A 278 16.42 18.32 17.35
C GLU A 278 16.12 17.95 18.81
N ASN A 279 17.06 17.27 19.49
CA ASN A 279 16.82 16.70 20.79
C ASN A 279 16.54 17.78 21.84
N THR A 280 15.43 17.61 22.55
CA THR A 280 15.00 18.46 23.67
C THR A 280 14.76 17.65 24.95
N LEU A 281 15.04 16.34 24.93
CA LEU A 281 14.76 15.43 26.04
C LEU A 281 15.90 15.48 27.06
N GLY A 282 15.59 15.88 28.30
CA GLY A 282 16.60 16.06 29.35
C GLY A 282 17.40 14.80 29.74
N PHE A 283 16.94 13.60 29.37
CA PHE A 283 17.66 12.35 29.61
C PHE A 283 18.60 11.93 28.46
N ILE A 284 18.51 12.58 27.28
CA ILE A 284 19.42 12.39 26.15
C ILE A 284 20.27 13.66 26.05
N ASN A 285 21.60 13.54 26.16
CA ASN A 285 22.53 14.66 26.05
C ASN A 285 22.14 15.91 26.87
N ASN A 286 21.57 15.72 28.08
CA ASN A 286 21.07 16.79 28.95
C ASN A 286 20.04 17.74 28.29
N GLY A 287 19.36 17.31 27.23
CA GLY A 287 18.42 18.13 26.44
C GLY A 287 19.10 19.04 25.42
N GLU A 288 20.40 18.90 25.18
CA GLU A 288 21.12 19.58 24.09
C GLU A 288 21.09 18.76 22.79
N HIS A 289 21.26 19.46 21.66
CA HIS A 289 21.35 18.85 20.34
C HIS A 289 22.51 17.83 20.28
N VAL A 290 22.30 16.69 19.64
CA VAL A 290 23.38 15.73 19.39
C VAL A 290 23.89 15.94 17.98
N GLU A 291 25.19 16.16 17.81
CA GLU A 291 25.80 16.24 16.48
C GLU A 291 25.77 14.85 15.82
N VAL A 292 24.74 14.64 15.01
CA VAL A 292 24.54 13.44 14.19
C VAL A 292 24.48 13.80 12.72
N VAL A 293 24.78 12.83 11.86
CA VAL A 293 24.73 13.01 10.41
C VAL A 293 23.28 13.18 9.97
N GLU A 294 22.96 14.31 9.35
CA GLU A 294 21.67 14.53 8.71
C GLU A 294 21.58 13.75 7.40
N VAL A 295 20.51 12.96 7.28
CA VAL A 295 20.20 12.27 6.02
C VAL A 295 19.42 13.25 5.15
N SER A 296 20.10 13.81 4.15
CA SER A 296 19.45 14.72 3.21
C SER A 296 18.33 14.02 2.43
N ILE A 297 17.35 14.82 1.99
CA ILE A 297 16.21 14.34 1.18
C ILE A 297 16.70 13.59 -0.07
N GLY A 298 17.73 14.13 -0.74
CA GLY A 298 18.32 13.52 -1.93
C GLY A 298 18.98 12.16 -1.63
N LEU A 299 19.68 12.03 -0.50
CA LEU A 299 20.24 10.76 -0.05
C LEU A 299 19.13 9.76 0.27
N SER A 300 18.08 10.20 0.98
CA SER A 300 16.90 9.38 1.32
C SER A 300 16.27 8.77 0.07
N LEU A 301 15.94 9.60 -0.91
CA LEU A 301 15.37 9.16 -2.19
C LEU A 301 16.31 8.23 -2.94
N THR A 302 17.62 8.53 -2.98
CA THR A 302 18.59 7.70 -3.69
C THR A 302 18.67 6.31 -3.08
N VAL A 303 18.69 6.21 -1.74
CA VAL A 303 18.67 4.92 -1.04
C VAL A 303 17.39 4.17 -1.32
N ILE A 304 16.23 4.82 -1.20
CA ILE A 304 14.93 4.19 -1.43
C ILE A 304 14.79 3.70 -2.87
N ILE A 305 15.05 4.56 -3.86
CA ILE A 305 15.01 4.19 -5.28
C ILE A 305 16.05 3.10 -5.57
N GLY A 306 17.23 3.18 -4.97
CA GLY A 306 18.28 2.17 -5.11
C GLY A 306 17.83 0.81 -4.59
N VAL A 307 17.29 0.75 -3.37
CA VAL A 307 16.75 -0.47 -2.76
C VAL A 307 15.63 -1.04 -3.63
N LEU A 308 14.65 -0.22 -4.04
CA LEU A 308 13.59 -0.68 -4.93
C LEU A 308 14.11 -1.21 -6.26
N THR A 309 15.05 -0.50 -6.88
CA THR A 309 15.64 -0.93 -8.15
C THR A 309 16.32 -2.28 -7.97
N VAL A 310 17.11 -2.45 -6.90
CA VAL A 310 17.74 -3.74 -6.57
C VAL A 310 16.70 -4.82 -6.32
N THR A 311 15.67 -4.55 -5.52
CA THR A 311 14.58 -5.51 -5.22
C THR A 311 13.81 -5.90 -6.48
N ILE A 312 13.50 -4.93 -7.34
CA ILE A 312 12.84 -5.15 -8.64
C ILE A 312 13.72 -6.03 -9.52
N LEU A 313 14.97 -5.66 -9.73
CA LEU A 313 15.90 -6.41 -10.59
C LEU A 313 16.15 -7.82 -10.03
N ALA A 314 16.39 -7.94 -8.73
CA ALA A 314 16.58 -9.23 -8.06
C ALA A 314 15.34 -10.12 -8.24
N SER A 315 14.14 -9.57 -8.06
CA SER A 315 12.89 -10.31 -8.27
C SER A 315 12.72 -10.73 -9.73
N LEU A 316 12.90 -9.81 -10.69
CA LEU A 316 12.70 -10.06 -12.11
C LEU A 316 13.71 -11.06 -12.69
N TYR A 317 14.96 -11.06 -12.22
CA TYR A 317 15.98 -11.98 -12.72
C TYR A 317 16.07 -13.30 -11.94
N SER A 318 15.51 -13.36 -10.74
CA SER A 318 15.51 -14.59 -9.94
C SER A 318 14.75 -15.73 -10.63
N PRO A 319 15.21 -16.99 -10.49
CA PRO A 319 14.45 -18.16 -10.91
C PRO A 319 13.07 -18.25 -10.23
N LYS A 320 13.01 -17.89 -8.94
CA LYS A 320 11.79 -17.88 -8.12
C LYS A 320 10.77 -16.84 -8.65
N GLY A 321 11.21 -15.63 -9.00
CA GLY A 321 10.34 -14.60 -9.60
C GLY A 321 9.89 -14.91 -11.04
N ARG A 322 10.67 -15.68 -11.81
CA ARG A 322 10.21 -16.23 -13.11
C ARG A 322 9.14 -17.31 -12.91
N ALA A 323 9.30 -18.16 -11.90
CA ALA A 323 8.31 -19.15 -11.53
C ALA A 323 6.99 -18.48 -11.11
N LEU A 324 7.05 -17.51 -10.19
CA LEU A 324 5.88 -16.75 -9.71
C LEU A 324 5.10 -16.12 -10.87
N ARG A 325 5.77 -15.39 -11.77
CA ARG A 325 5.10 -14.78 -12.95
C ARG A 325 4.43 -15.80 -13.86
N THR A 326 5.00 -16.99 -13.97
CA THR A 326 4.43 -18.06 -14.79
C THR A 326 3.21 -18.66 -14.11
N ILE A 327 3.30 -18.94 -12.81
CA ILE A 327 2.22 -19.51 -11.99
C ILE A 327 1.04 -18.53 -11.90
N SER A 328 1.27 -17.31 -11.41
CA SER A 328 0.24 -16.27 -11.28
C SER A 328 -0.34 -15.87 -12.65
N GLY A 329 0.50 -15.80 -13.68
CA GLY A 329 0.05 -15.52 -15.04
C GLY A 329 -0.88 -16.61 -15.58
N LEU A 330 -0.58 -17.88 -15.29
CA LEU A 330 -1.41 -19.01 -15.71
C LEU A 330 -2.73 -19.05 -14.95
N GLN A 331 -2.70 -18.82 -13.63
CA GLN A 331 -3.89 -18.71 -12.78
C GLN A 331 -4.81 -17.58 -13.27
N GLN A 332 -4.28 -16.38 -13.47
CA GLN A 332 -5.05 -15.22 -13.94
C GLN A 332 -5.68 -15.46 -15.33
N VAL A 333 -4.95 -16.10 -16.25
CA VAL A 333 -5.49 -16.40 -17.58
C VAL A 333 -6.56 -17.49 -17.51
N ALA A 334 -6.39 -18.50 -16.66
CA ALA A 334 -7.39 -19.54 -16.44
C ALA A 334 -8.67 -18.94 -15.84
N GLU A 335 -8.53 -18.09 -14.83
CA GLU A 335 -9.64 -17.37 -14.20
C GLU A 335 -10.38 -16.48 -15.19
N GLN A 336 -9.65 -15.62 -15.93
CA GLN A 336 -10.24 -14.78 -16.99
C GLN A 336 -10.93 -15.60 -18.09
N TYR A 337 -10.49 -16.83 -18.34
CA TYR A 337 -11.11 -17.71 -19.32
C TYR A 337 -12.42 -18.30 -18.78
N VAL A 338 -12.43 -18.78 -17.54
CA VAL A 338 -13.61 -19.42 -16.96
C VAL A 338 -14.73 -18.44 -16.64
N THR A 339 -14.40 -17.18 -16.32
CA THR A 339 -15.38 -16.11 -16.05
C THR A 339 -15.77 -15.32 -17.30
N LEU A 340 -15.25 -15.68 -18.48
CA LEU A 340 -15.48 -14.91 -19.70
C LEU A 340 -16.97 -14.99 -20.13
N PRO A 341 -17.65 -13.86 -20.35
CA PRO A 341 -19.03 -13.84 -20.80
C PRO A 341 -19.26 -14.66 -22.09
N GLN A 342 -20.47 -15.19 -22.27
CA GLN A 342 -20.82 -15.97 -23.47
C GLN A 342 -20.80 -15.14 -24.74
N ASP A 343 -21.20 -13.88 -24.66
CA ASP A 343 -21.24 -12.91 -25.76
C ASP A 343 -19.86 -12.30 -26.08
N ALA A 344 -18.82 -12.66 -25.33
CA ALA A 344 -17.47 -12.19 -25.58
C ALA A 344 -16.97 -12.62 -26.98
N PRO A 345 -16.25 -11.76 -27.71
CA PRO A 345 -15.74 -12.09 -29.04
C PRO A 345 -14.90 -13.37 -29.04
N GLU A 346 -15.09 -14.24 -30.04
CA GLU A 346 -14.32 -15.48 -30.18
C GLU A 346 -12.81 -15.24 -30.19
N GLU A 347 -12.37 -14.14 -30.81
CA GLU A 347 -10.97 -13.74 -30.85
C GLU A 347 -10.38 -13.61 -29.45
N ARG A 348 -11.16 -13.11 -28.47
CA ARG A 348 -10.73 -12.97 -27.09
C ARG A 348 -10.55 -14.31 -26.41
N ARG A 349 -11.46 -15.29 -26.63
CA ARG A 349 -11.30 -16.67 -26.14
C ARG A 349 -10.04 -17.31 -26.70
N ARG A 350 -9.83 -17.23 -28.02
CA ARG A 350 -8.65 -17.80 -28.69
C ARG A 350 -7.35 -17.15 -28.21
N ALA A 351 -7.36 -15.83 -27.99
CA ALA A 351 -6.21 -15.10 -27.45
C ALA A 351 -5.85 -15.56 -26.03
N LEU A 352 -6.85 -15.74 -25.16
CA LEU A 352 -6.64 -16.26 -23.81
C LEU A 352 -6.13 -17.71 -23.82
N ALA A 353 -6.72 -18.58 -24.65
CA ALA A 353 -6.28 -19.96 -24.79
C ALA A 353 -4.83 -20.07 -25.30
N THR A 354 -4.48 -19.28 -26.32
CA THR A 354 -3.09 -19.21 -26.84
C THR A 354 -2.11 -18.75 -25.76
N LYS A 355 -2.51 -17.75 -24.96
CA LYS A 355 -1.70 -17.25 -23.85
C LYS A 355 -1.54 -18.31 -22.76
N ALA A 356 -2.61 -19.03 -22.42
CA ALA A 356 -2.57 -20.14 -21.47
C ALA A 356 -1.61 -21.25 -21.93
N GLY A 357 -1.66 -21.65 -23.20
CA GLY A 357 -0.75 -22.65 -23.77
C GLY A 357 0.73 -22.28 -23.63
N ARG A 358 1.10 -21.03 -23.96
CA ARG A 358 2.48 -20.54 -23.78
C ARG A 358 2.94 -20.55 -22.32
N LEU A 359 2.06 -20.15 -21.40
CA LEU A 359 2.35 -20.16 -19.97
C LEU A 359 2.46 -21.59 -19.42
N GLN A 360 1.65 -22.52 -19.93
CA GLN A 360 1.72 -23.94 -19.59
C GLN A 360 3.07 -24.56 -19.98
N GLU A 361 3.58 -24.24 -21.17
CA GLU A 361 4.91 -24.67 -21.62
C GLU A 361 6.03 -24.09 -20.74
N GLN A 362 5.90 -22.83 -20.32
CA GLN A 362 6.83 -22.21 -19.37
C GLN A 362 6.73 -22.85 -17.99
N MET A 363 5.52 -23.20 -17.54
CA MET A 363 5.26 -23.85 -16.26
C MET A 363 5.96 -25.22 -16.18
N ALA A 364 6.04 -25.95 -17.30
CA ALA A 364 6.78 -27.21 -17.36
C ALA A 364 8.28 -27.05 -17.01
N LYS A 365 8.87 -25.86 -17.23
CA LYS A 365 10.27 -25.54 -16.92
C LYS A 365 10.48 -25.04 -15.48
N VAL A 366 9.39 -24.80 -14.73
CA VAL A 366 9.47 -24.37 -13.33
C VAL A 366 9.87 -25.56 -12.45
N SER A 367 10.92 -25.38 -11.64
CA SER A 367 11.41 -26.38 -10.68
C SER A 367 10.32 -26.80 -9.68
N PRO A 368 10.22 -28.09 -9.31
CA PRO A 368 9.26 -28.59 -8.32
C PRO A 368 9.27 -27.79 -7.00
N LYS A 369 10.46 -27.46 -6.48
CA LYS A 369 10.62 -26.67 -5.24
C LYS A 369 9.84 -25.35 -5.30
N HIS A 370 9.90 -24.63 -6.41
CA HIS A 370 9.20 -23.36 -6.55
C HIS A 370 7.70 -23.52 -6.78
N ARG A 371 7.23 -24.69 -7.21
CA ARG A 371 5.79 -24.95 -7.35
C ARG A 371 5.18 -25.15 -5.97
N GLU A 372 5.81 -25.99 -5.15
CA GLU A 372 5.40 -26.25 -3.78
C GLU A 372 5.43 -24.99 -2.91
N GLU A 373 6.46 -24.15 -3.07
CA GLU A 373 6.62 -22.92 -2.28
C GLU A 373 5.69 -21.77 -2.71
N LEU A 374 5.22 -21.73 -3.97
CA LEU A 374 4.46 -20.58 -4.51
C LEU A 374 3.00 -20.87 -4.79
N ILE A 375 2.59 -22.14 -4.80
CA ILE A 375 1.19 -22.52 -5.00
C ILE A 375 0.57 -22.71 -3.62
N GLU A 376 -0.20 -21.71 -3.20
CA GLU A 376 -0.84 -21.66 -1.88
C GLU A 376 -1.80 -22.86 -1.65
N SER A 377 -2.54 -23.24 -2.68
CA SER A 377 -3.36 -24.47 -2.69
C SER A 377 -3.19 -25.21 -4.01
N GLU A 378 -2.40 -26.29 -3.98
CA GLU A 378 -2.13 -27.13 -5.16
C GLU A 378 -3.42 -27.69 -5.76
N LYS A 379 -4.37 -28.07 -4.89
CA LYS A 379 -5.69 -28.56 -5.28
C LYS A 379 -6.51 -27.50 -6.01
N HIS A 380 -6.62 -26.29 -5.45
CA HIS A 380 -7.40 -25.21 -6.07
C HIS A 380 -6.77 -24.78 -7.40
N PHE A 381 -5.44 -24.66 -7.44
CA PHE A 381 -4.72 -24.32 -8.66
C PHE A 381 -4.99 -25.36 -9.77
N HIS A 382 -4.87 -26.65 -9.48
CA HIS A 382 -5.16 -27.69 -10.46
C HIS A 382 -6.62 -27.71 -10.92
N ASP A 383 -7.57 -27.56 -10.00
CA ASP A 383 -8.99 -27.50 -10.32
C ASP A 383 -9.31 -26.35 -11.30
N LEU A 384 -8.79 -25.15 -11.03
CA LEU A 384 -8.98 -24.00 -11.91
C LEU A 384 -8.43 -24.26 -13.32
N LEU A 385 -7.23 -24.84 -13.42
CA LEU A 385 -6.62 -25.14 -14.72
C LEU A 385 -7.41 -26.20 -15.48
N ASP A 386 -7.91 -27.21 -14.80
CA ASP A 386 -8.68 -28.28 -15.43
C ASP A 386 -10.07 -27.80 -15.85
N ARG A 387 -10.72 -26.94 -15.08
CA ARG A 387 -11.94 -26.24 -15.50
C ARG A 387 -11.72 -25.39 -16.74
N ALA A 388 -10.68 -24.55 -16.76
CA ALA A 388 -10.36 -23.71 -17.91
C ALA A 388 -10.10 -24.54 -19.17
N ARG A 389 -9.35 -25.65 -19.05
CA ARG A 389 -9.10 -26.60 -20.15
C ARG A 389 -10.37 -27.30 -20.61
N GLY A 390 -11.22 -27.73 -19.68
CA GLY A 390 -12.50 -28.38 -19.97
C GLY A 390 -13.38 -27.48 -20.82
N LYS A 391 -13.60 -26.24 -20.37
CA LYS A 391 -14.35 -25.22 -21.12
C LYS A 391 -13.74 -24.89 -22.47
N HIS A 392 -12.41 -24.88 -22.57
CA HIS A 392 -11.75 -24.66 -23.86
C HIS A 392 -12.01 -25.81 -24.84
N ARG A 393 -11.89 -27.07 -24.39
CA ARG A 393 -12.20 -28.25 -25.21
C ARG A 393 -13.67 -28.29 -25.63
N GLU A 394 -14.59 -27.92 -24.73
CA GLU A 394 -16.01 -27.82 -25.04
C GLU A 394 -16.28 -26.79 -26.15
N PHE A 395 -15.65 -25.62 -26.05
CA PHE A 395 -15.74 -24.59 -27.08
C PHE A 395 -15.17 -25.07 -28.42
N GLU A 396 -14.01 -25.76 -28.42
CA GLU A 396 -13.42 -26.31 -29.65
C GLU A 396 -14.29 -27.41 -30.29
N ALA A 397 -14.96 -28.22 -29.47
CA ALA A 397 -15.80 -29.31 -29.94
C ALA A 397 -17.17 -28.85 -30.47
N THR A 398 -17.77 -27.86 -29.81
CA THR A 398 -19.15 -27.43 -30.08
C THR A 398 -19.24 -26.15 -30.90
N GLY A 399 -18.20 -25.32 -30.90
CA GLY A 399 -18.25 -23.93 -31.38
C GLY A 399 -19.10 -22.99 -30.52
N VAL A 400 -19.68 -23.49 -29.42
CA VAL A 400 -20.56 -22.72 -28.53
C VAL A 400 -19.78 -22.25 -27.32
N ALA A 401 -19.95 -20.98 -26.97
CA ALA A 401 -19.33 -20.38 -25.81
C ALA A 401 -19.87 -21.02 -24.51
N PRO A 402 -19.03 -21.68 -23.69
CA PRO A 402 -19.47 -22.23 -22.40
C PRO A 402 -19.94 -21.13 -21.45
N GLU A 403 -20.88 -21.50 -20.57
CA GLU A 403 -21.37 -20.63 -19.49
C GLU A 403 -20.20 -20.16 -18.61
N PRO A 404 -20.16 -18.87 -18.22
CA PRO A 404 -19.14 -18.35 -17.32
C PRO A 404 -19.32 -18.94 -15.92
N ASP A 405 -18.20 -19.20 -15.24
CA ASP A 405 -18.25 -19.52 -13.82
C ASP A 405 -18.71 -18.28 -13.03
N PRO A 406 -19.42 -18.49 -11.90
CA PRO A 406 -19.65 -17.41 -10.95
C PRO A 406 -18.31 -16.76 -10.60
N VAL A 407 -18.26 -15.43 -10.61
CA VAL A 407 -17.09 -14.73 -10.05
C VAL A 407 -17.00 -15.16 -8.58
N PRO A 408 -15.84 -15.65 -8.10
CA PRO A 408 -15.70 -16.02 -6.71
C PRO A 408 -16.11 -14.83 -5.83
N ASP A 409 -17.08 -15.06 -4.95
CA ASP A 409 -17.48 -14.08 -3.94
C ASP A 409 -16.42 -14.14 -2.83
N PRO A 410 -15.61 -13.09 -2.62
CA PRO A 410 -14.57 -13.10 -1.60
C PRO A 410 -15.13 -13.32 -0.18
N GLU A 411 -16.44 -13.11 0.04
CA GLU A 411 -17.09 -13.43 1.33
C GLU A 411 -17.35 -14.94 1.52
N ALA A 412 -17.57 -15.70 0.44
CA ALA A 412 -17.91 -17.13 0.50
C ALA A 412 -16.69 -18.04 0.76
N GLU A 413 -15.51 -17.68 0.25
CA GLU A 413 -14.28 -18.48 0.44
C GLU A 413 -13.82 -18.53 1.90
N SER A 414 -14.11 -17.48 2.69
CA SER A 414 -13.80 -17.44 4.13
C SER A 414 -14.61 -18.45 4.96
N VAL A 415 -15.79 -18.84 4.47
CA VAL A 415 -16.71 -19.75 5.16
C VAL A 415 -16.43 -21.20 4.76
N GLU A 416 -16.06 -21.45 3.51
CA GLU A 416 -15.77 -22.82 3.02
C GLU A 416 -14.41 -23.36 3.53
N GLY A 417 -13.39 -22.51 3.66
CA GLY A 417 -12.11 -22.89 4.28
C GLY A 417 -12.26 -23.31 5.75
N ALA A 418 -13.08 -22.58 6.51
CA ALA A 418 -13.35 -22.90 7.93
C ALA A 418 -14.15 -24.21 8.12
N HIS A 419 -15.00 -24.57 7.16
CA HIS A 419 -15.78 -25.82 7.22
C HIS A 419 -14.97 -27.06 6.80
N ALA A 420 -13.98 -26.92 5.90
CA ALA A 420 -13.12 -28.01 5.48
C ALA A 420 -12.17 -28.48 6.60
N ASP A 421 -11.58 -27.55 7.36
CA ASP A 421 -10.70 -27.88 8.50
C ASP A 421 -11.45 -28.52 9.67
N THR A 422 -12.73 -28.19 9.84
CA THR A 422 -13.56 -28.77 10.90
C THR A 422 -13.94 -30.23 10.62
N GLN A 423 -14.02 -30.65 9.35
CA GLN A 423 -14.37 -32.04 9.00
C GLN A 423 -13.16 -33.00 8.98
N GLN A 424 -11.94 -32.51 8.73
CA GLN A 424 -10.73 -33.35 8.82
C GLN A 424 -10.32 -33.67 10.27
N ALA A 425 -10.66 -32.82 11.24
CA ALA A 425 -10.37 -33.06 12.66
C ALA A 425 -11.27 -34.12 13.33
N ALA A 426 -12.40 -34.50 12.71
CA ALA A 426 -13.38 -35.42 13.31
C ALA A 426 -13.26 -36.88 12.86
N GLY A 427 -12.30 -37.22 11.98
CA GLY A 427 -12.29 -38.49 11.24
C GLY A 427 -11.41 -39.63 11.78
N THR A 428 -10.69 -39.46 12.90
CA THR A 428 -9.66 -40.45 13.32
C THR A 428 -9.70 -40.76 14.82
N THR A 429 -10.74 -41.47 15.29
CA THR A 429 -10.64 -42.25 16.55
C THR A 429 -11.43 -43.56 16.51
N THR A 430 -10.79 -44.63 16.06
CA THR A 430 -10.93 -46.03 16.52
C THR A 430 -9.85 -46.86 15.80
N PRO A 431 -9.37 -48.02 16.30
CA PRO A 431 -9.79 -48.81 17.46
C PRO A 431 -8.62 -49.30 18.36
N ASP A 432 -8.88 -49.86 19.54
CA ASP A 432 -8.41 -51.22 19.90
C ASP A 432 -8.91 -51.70 21.28
N GLY A 433 -9.36 -52.95 21.34
CA GLY A 433 -9.48 -53.72 22.58
C GLY A 433 -8.17 -54.48 22.87
N PRO A 434 -7.95 -54.97 24.11
CA PRO A 434 -8.28 -56.39 24.31
C PRO A 434 -8.77 -56.77 25.72
N ARG A 435 -9.23 -58.02 25.76
CA ARG A 435 -9.75 -58.86 26.84
C ARG A 435 -8.94 -58.86 28.15
N GLY A 436 -9.67 -59.02 29.26
CA GLY A 436 -9.37 -60.05 30.26
C GLY A 436 -9.38 -59.63 31.73
N GLY A 437 -10.26 -60.26 32.54
CA GLY A 437 -9.89 -60.66 33.90
C GLY A 437 -10.79 -60.20 35.07
N SER A 438 -11.71 -61.10 35.45
CA SER A 438 -11.97 -61.55 36.84
C SER A 438 -12.49 -60.59 37.93
N SER A 439 -13.77 -60.80 38.28
CA SER A 439 -14.30 -61.12 39.63
C SER A 439 -13.64 -60.49 40.87
N ALA A 440 -14.43 -59.77 41.68
CA ALA A 440 -14.97 -60.27 42.95
C ALA A 440 -15.42 -59.14 43.90
N VAL A 441 -16.65 -59.32 44.42
CA VAL A 441 -17.30 -58.73 45.62
C VAL A 441 -17.71 -57.27 45.59
#